data_AF-A0A7T3G0G3-F1
#
_entry.id   AF-A0A7T3G0G3-F1
#
_cell.length_a   1.000
_cell.length_b   1.000
_cell.length_c   1.000
_cell.angle_alpha   90.00
_cell.angle_beta   90.00
_cell.angle_gamma   90.00
#
_symmetry.space_group_name_H-M   'P 1'
#
loop_
_entity.id
_entity.type
_entity.pdbx_description
1 polymer ?
#
loop_
_entity_poly.entity_id
_entity_poly.type
_entity_poly.pdbx_seq_one_letter_code
_entity_poly.pdbx_strand_id
1 'polypeptide(L)'
;MEKTPSGTSVGVDDPYAHVDRCDHCTDGGRCRFAVEQGERDPEFANARSREEFRCPVVGALDEEGLTGPWEWADCPHFRCRNRDRECERCGLEEHRMAHDDERPLLEEHHLSYRSGSGDEDDPSHEISVFLCRWCHAKVHDSWASVDEDANPDPEAIAEREGRRSREQSELGFQSAADRFDVDGSQAGVDDGGEGASDDGADQFER
;
A
#
# COMPACT_ATOMS: atom_id res chain seq x y z
N MET A 1 1.70 -25.54 -24.42
CA MET A 1 2.03 -24.62 -23.31
C MET A 1 1.88 -25.45 -22.06
N GLU A 2 3.01 -25.82 -21.48
CA GLU A 2 3.05 -26.65 -20.27
C GLU A 2 2.55 -25.81 -19.09
N LYS A 3 1.63 -26.39 -18.33
CA LYS A 3 1.06 -25.78 -17.13
C LYS A 3 1.89 -26.22 -15.93
N THR A 4 2.07 -25.36 -14.95
CA THR A 4 2.57 -25.78 -13.64
C THR A 4 1.67 -26.90 -13.09
N PRO A 5 2.23 -27.97 -12.49
CA PRO A 5 1.46 -29.12 -11.98
C PRO A 5 0.35 -28.75 -10.99
N SER A 6 0.44 -27.57 -10.36
CA SER A 6 -0.47 -27.05 -9.36
C SER A 6 -1.59 -26.14 -9.91
N GLY A 7 -1.58 -25.77 -11.19
CA GLY A 7 -2.72 -25.14 -11.88
C GLY A 7 -3.33 -23.88 -11.21
N THR A 8 -2.61 -23.19 -10.32
CA THR A 8 -3.18 -22.10 -9.54
C THR A 8 -2.89 -20.76 -10.21
N SER A 9 -3.93 -19.94 -10.33
CA SER A 9 -3.97 -18.60 -10.93
C SER A 9 -3.28 -17.54 -10.06
N VAL A 10 -2.03 -17.78 -9.65
CA VAL A 10 -1.28 -16.92 -8.71
C VAL A 10 -0.20 -16.09 -9.38
N GLY A 11 0.15 -16.39 -10.63
CA GLY A 11 1.04 -15.54 -11.45
C GLY A 11 2.53 -15.70 -11.15
N VAL A 12 2.94 -16.69 -10.36
CA VAL A 12 4.36 -16.96 -10.00
C VAL A 12 4.69 -18.44 -10.18
N ASP A 13 5.96 -18.74 -10.45
CA ASP A 13 6.48 -20.11 -10.53
C ASP A 13 6.86 -20.66 -9.14
N ASP A 14 7.43 -19.83 -8.25
CA ASP A 14 7.78 -20.19 -6.87
C ASP A 14 7.35 -19.07 -5.90
N PRO A 15 6.37 -19.28 -5.01
CA PRO A 15 5.94 -18.26 -4.08
C PRO A 15 7.00 -17.90 -3.02
N TYR A 16 7.95 -18.79 -2.72
CA TYR A 16 9.01 -18.52 -1.75
C TYR A 16 10.10 -17.60 -2.29
N ALA A 17 10.17 -17.41 -3.61
CA ALA A 17 11.07 -16.44 -4.22
C ALA A 17 10.72 -14.98 -3.83
N HIS A 18 9.49 -14.73 -3.38
CA HIS A 18 9.02 -13.41 -2.91
C HIS A 18 9.06 -13.26 -1.38
N VAL A 19 9.78 -14.13 -0.69
CA VAL A 19 9.88 -14.10 0.77
C VAL A 19 11.20 -13.48 1.19
N ASP A 20 11.12 -12.34 1.86
CA ASP A 20 12.27 -11.78 2.58
C ASP A 20 12.38 -12.30 4.01
N ARG A 21 11.25 -12.40 4.73
CA ARG A 21 11.25 -12.73 6.16
C ARG A 21 9.94 -13.31 6.64
N CYS A 22 10.03 -14.30 7.51
CA CYS A 22 8.88 -14.83 8.24
C CYS A 22 8.26 -13.77 9.16
N ASP A 23 6.94 -13.56 9.08
CA ASP A 23 6.17 -12.61 9.88
C ASP A 23 6.22 -12.87 11.39
N HIS A 24 6.48 -14.12 11.76
CA HIS A 24 6.61 -14.53 13.15
C HIS A 24 8.03 -14.34 13.68
N CYS A 25 9.01 -14.02 12.85
CA CYS A 25 10.37 -13.72 13.31
C CYS A 25 10.42 -12.28 13.86
N THR A 26 10.72 -12.13 15.15
CA THR A 26 10.96 -10.81 15.77
C THR A 26 12.34 -10.29 15.39
N ASP A 27 12.58 -8.98 15.60
CA ASP A 27 13.88 -8.33 15.33
C ASP A 27 15.02 -8.83 16.22
N GLY A 28 14.72 -9.64 17.24
CA GLY A 28 15.70 -10.38 18.02
C GLY A 28 15.87 -11.84 17.58
N GLY A 29 15.32 -12.25 16.43
CA GLY A 29 15.45 -13.60 15.87
C GLY A 29 14.55 -14.64 16.55
N ARG A 30 13.57 -14.22 17.35
CA ARG A 30 12.70 -15.13 18.11
C ARG A 30 11.39 -15.39 17.38
N CYS A 31 10.84 -16.58 17.52
CA CYS A 31 9.57 -16.99 16.97
C CYS A 31 8.40 -16.50 17.84
N ARG A 32 7.75 -15.41 17.42
CA ARG A 32 6.56 -14.84 18.05
C ARG A 32 5.41 -15.86 18.13
N PHE A 33 5.23 -16.70 17.11
CA PHE A 33 4.20 -17.74 17.12
C PHE A 33 4.38 -18.69 18.31
N ALA A 34 5.58 -19.24 18.51
CA ALA A 34 5.86 -20.16 19.62
C ALA A 34 5.67 -19.49 21.00
N VAL A 35 5.97 -18.19 21.11
CA VAL A 35 5.87 -17.44 22.36
C VAL A 35 4.43 -17.04 22.69
N GLU A 36 3.71 -16.47 21.73
CA GLU A 36 2.40 -15.85 21.96
C GLU A 36 1.23 -16.79 21.62
N GLN A 37 1.46 -17.79 20.77
CA GLN A 37 0.42 -18.66 20.22
C GLN A 37 0.75 -20.14 20.41
N GLY A 38 1.69 -20.46 21.31
CA GLY A 38 2.15 -21.83 21.53
C GLY A 38 1.07 -22.80 22.00
N GLU A 39 -0.05 -22.32 22.54
CA GLU A 39 -1.21 -23.16 22.83
C GLU A 39 -1.87 -23.78 21.58
N ARG A 40 -1.69 -23.15 20.41
CA ARG A 40 -2.22 -23.65 19.12
C ARG A 40 -1.40 -24.80 18.55
N ASP A 41 -0.11 -24.85 18.90
CA ASP A 41 0.79 -25.97 18.63
C ASP A 41 1.80 -26.12 19.78
N PRO A 42 1.41 -26.83 20.85
CA PRO A 42 2.27 -27.00 22.02
C PRO A 42 3.55 -27.78 21.72
N GLU A 43 3.52 -28.69 20.75
CA GLU A 43 4.71 -29.47 20.38
C GLU A 43 5.77 -28.57 19.74
N PHE A 44 5.37 -27.76 18.76
CA PHE A 44 6.25 -26.76 18.16
C PHE A 44 6.77 -25.77 19.21
N ALA A 45 5.89 -25.23 20.06
CA ALA A 45 6.29 -24.30 21.10
C ALA A 45 7.28 -24.90 22.11
N ASN A 46 7.08 -26.17 22.50
CA ASN A 46 8.00 -26.89 23.36
C ASN A 46 9.34 -27.21 22.69
N ALA A 47 9.35 -27.54 21.40
CA ALA A 47 10.58 -27.72 20.65
C ALA A 47 11.36 -26.39 20.56
N ARG A 48 10.66 -25.29 20.28
CA ARG A 48 11.26 -23.95 20.22
C ARG A 48 11.73 -23.45 21.58
N SER A 49 11.04 -23.75 22.67
CA SER A 49 11.45 -23.29 24.01
C SER A 49 12.81 -23.85 24.45
N ARG A 50 13.16 -25.06 24.00
CA ARG A 50 14.49 -25.68 24.20
C ARG A 50 15.60 -24.94 23.44
N GLU A 51 15.23 -24.26 22.36
CA GLU A 51 16.10 -23.43 21.50
C GLU A 51 15.91 -21.93 21.80
N GLU A 52 15.51 -21.58 23.03
CA GLU A 52 15.28 -20.20 23.49
C GLU A 52 14.25 -19.41 22.65
N PHE A 53 13.36 -20.13 21.97
CA PHE A 53 12.39 -19.65 21.00
C PHE A 53 13.01 -19.03 19.75
N ARG A 54 14.21 -19.44 19.33
CA ARG A 54 14.80 -18.99 18.06
C ARG A 54 13.91 -19.35 16.87
N CYS A 55 13.80 -18.46 15.89
CA CYS A 55 13.13 -18.75 14.64
C CYS A 55 13.91 -19.86 13.90
N PRO A 56 13.27 -20.99 13.55
CA PRO A 56 13.98 -22.13 12.96
C PRO A 56 14.38 -21.89 11.50
N VAL A 57 13.75 -20.93 10.83
CA VAL A 57 14.05 -20.59 9.44
C VAL A 57 15.11 -19.49 9.36
N VAL A 58 14.87 -18.38 10.06
CA VAL A 58 15.80 -17.23 10.02
C VAL A 58 17.07 -17.50 10.83
N GLY A 59 17.02 -18.31 11.88
CA GLY A 59 18.19 -18.63 12.68
C GLY A 59 18.70 -17.45 13.50
N ALA A 60 20.02 -17.23 13.50
CA ALA A 60 20.67 -16.13 14.20
C ALA A 60 20.79 -14.91 13.27
N LEU A 61 20.64 -13.70 13.83
CA LEU A 61 20.59 -12.45 13.05
C LEU A 61 21.96 -11.79 12.84
N ASP A 62 23.02 -12.38 13.38
CA ASP A 62 24.40 -11.91 13.19
C ASP A 62 25.02 -12.37 11.86
N GLU A 63 24.34 -13.27 11.15
CA GLU A 63 24.69 -13.74 9.82
C GLU A 63 23.61 -13.33 8.81
N GLU A 64 24.01 -12.89 7.61
CA GLU A 64 23.07 -12.50 6.55
C GLU A 64 22.41 -13.74 5.92
N GLY A 65 21.08 -13.70 5.78
CA GLY A 65 20.29 -14.73 5.11
C GLY A 65 19.64 -15.75 6.06
N LEU A 66 19.23 -16.89 5.48
CA LEU A 66 18.61 -18.00 6.20
C LEU A 66 19.69 -18.84 6.89
N THR A 67 19.96 -18.55 8.16
CA THR A 67 20.96 -19.29 8.95
C THR A 67 20.33 -20.35 9.85
N GLY A 68 19.00 -20.43 9.83
CA GLY A 68 18.26 -21.47 10.54
C GLY A 68 18.39 -22.83 9.87
N PRO A 69 18.19 -23.93 10.61
CA PRO A 69 18.29 -25.28 10.07
C PRO A 69 17.14 -25.66 9.11
N TRP A 70 16.11 -24.82 8.97
CA TRP A 70 14.89 -25.13 8.22
C TRP A 70 14.75 -24.19 7.02
N GLU A 71 14.32 -24.74 5.89
CA GLU A 71 13.87 -23.94 4.75
C GLU A 71 12.49 -23.32 5.07
N TRP A 72 12.04 -22.35 4.25
CA TRP A 72 10.71 -21.75 4.41
C TRP A 72 9.58 -22.78 4.45
N ALA A 73 9.66 -23.76 3.54
CA ALA A 73 8.68 -24.83 3.40
C ALA A 73 8.64 -25.78 4.60
N ASP A 74 9.72 -25.91 5.36
CA ASP A 74 9.81 -26.86 6.49
C ASP A 74 9.09 -26.35 7.76
N CYS A 75 8.81 -25.05 7.84
CA CYS A 75 8.23 -24.46 9.04
C CYS A 75 6.69 -24.46 8.96
N PRO A 76 5.95 -25.31 9.70
CA PRO A 76 4.49 -25.46 9.54
C PRO A 76 3.66 -24.21 9.91
N HIS A 77 4.28 -23.25 10.61
CA HIS A 77 3.68 -21.96 10.95
C HIS A 77 4.29 -20.81 10.15
N PHE A 78 4.97 -21.11 9.04
CA PHE A 78 5.54 -20.06 8.20
C PHE A 78 4.41 -19.23 7.57
N ARG A 79 4.67 -17.92 7.57
CA ARG A 79 3.80 -16.91 7.00
C ARG A 79 4.67 -15.76 6.55
N CYS A 80 4.39 -15.24 5.37
CA CYS A 80 5.05 -14.05 4.85
C CYS A 80 4.01 -13.18 4.15
N ARG A 81 3.62 -12.10 4.81
CA ARG A 81 2.88 -11.03 4.17
C ARG A 81 3.88 -9.95 3.83
N ASN A 82 4.05 -9.69 2.53
CA ASN A 82 4.86 -8.56 2.09
C ASN A 82 4.31 -7.28 2.75
N ARG A 83 5.22 -6.46 3.28
CA ARG A 83 4.91 -5.19 3.96
C ARG A 83 5.32 -3.99 3.14
N ASP A 84 6.00 -4.22 2.02
CA ASP A 84 6.42 -3.20 1.09
C ASP A 84 5.18 -2.58 0.48
N ARG A 85 5.15 -1.26 0.55
CA ARG A 85 4.06 -0.45 0.05
C ARG A 85 4.28 -0.15 -1.42
N GLU A 86 4.68 -1.16 -2.18
CA GLU A 86 4.99 -1.08 -3.59
C GLU A 86 4.39 -2.28 -4.33
N CYS A 87 3.95 -2.06 -5.57
CA CYS A 87 3.48 -3.12 -6.43
C CYS A 87 4.65 -3.99 -6.91
N GLU A 88 4.69 -5.25 -6.49
CA GLU A 88 5.74 -6.23 -6.82
C GLU A 88 6.06 -6.30 -8.32
N ARG A 89 5.02 -6.16 -9.17
CA ARG A 89 5.16 -6.31 -10.62
C ARG A 89 5.68 -5.05 -11.34
N CYS A 90 5.29 -3.85 -10.88
CA CYS A 90 5.49 -2.62 -11.65
C CYS A 90 6.12 -1.46 -10.88
N GLY A 91 6.44 -1.64 -9.60
CA GLY A 91 7.09 -0.62 -8.78
C GLY A 91 6.19 0.55 -8.40
N LEU A 92 4.87 0.47 -8.60
CA LEU A 92 3.97 1.55 -8.19
C LEU A 92 3.89 1.61 -6.66
N GLU A 93 4.39 2.69 -6.07
CA GLU A 93 4.28 2.94 -4.63
C GLU A 93 2.86 3.34 -4.21
N GLU A 94 2.44 2.89 -3.03
CA GLU A 94 1.21 3.33 -2.38
C GLU A 94 1.31 4.81 -1.96
N HIS A 95 0.20 5.52 -2.12
CA HIS A 95 0.03 6.86 -1.58
C HIS A 95 -1.35 6.96 -0.92
N ARG A 96 -1.37 6.77 0.41
CA ARG A 96 -2.60 6.79 1.21
C ARG A 96 -2.92 8.20 1.68
N MET A 97 -4.15 8.62 1.43
CA MET A 97 -4.73 9.80 2.05
C MET A 97 -5.20 9.39 3.46
N ALA A 98 -4.63 9.99 4.51
CA ALA A 98 -4.93 9.62 5.90
C ALA A 98 -6.37 9.96 6.33
N HIS A 99 -7.02 10.86 5.60
CA HIS A 99 -8.36 11.40 5.89
C HIS A 99 -9.41 11.01 4.86
N ASP A 100 -9.08 10.09 3.95
CA ASP A 100 -9.98 9.64 2.90
C ASP A 100 -10.17 8.12 2.96
N ASP A 101 -11.40 7.67 2.73
CA ASP A 101 -11.81 6.26 2.71
C ASP A 101 -11.75 5.66 1.29
N GLU A 102 -11.13 6.36 0.34
CA GLU A 102 -10.87 5.87 -1.01
C GLU A 102 -10.17 4.51 -1.01
N ARG A 103 -10.57 3.63 -1.94
CA ARG A 103 -9.95 2.31 -2.14
C ARG A 103 -8.43 2.46 -2.31
N PRO A 104 -7.58 1.71 -1.59
CA PRO A 104 -6.11 1.78 -1.73
C PRO A 104 -5.63 1.57 -3.17
N LEU A 105 -4.44 2.10 -3.50
CA LEU A 105 -3.83 1.82 -4.81
C LEU A 105 -3.36 0.37 -4.88
N LEU A 106 -2.83 -0.14 -3.77
CA LEU A 106 -2.30 -1.49 -3.63
C LEU A 106 -3.26 -2.43 -2.89
N GLU A 107 -3.31 -3.66 -3.37
CA GLU A 107 -4.13 -4.73 -2.84
C GLU A 107 -3.28 -5.96 -2.56
N GLU A 108 -3.64 -6.69 -1.50
CA GLU A 108 -2.96 -7.93 -1.13
C GLU A 108 -3.32 -9.02 -2.15
N HIS A 109 -2.31 -9.57 -2.79
CA HIS A 109 -2.38 -10.68 -3.74
C HIS A 109 -1.76 -11.91 -3.11
N HIS A 110 -2.53 -12.99 -2.98
CA HIS A 110 -2.05 -14.22 -2.37
C HIS A 110 -1.33 -15.08 -3.41
N LEU A 111 -0.07 -15.44 -3.15
CA LEU A 111 0.71 -16.36 -3.97
C LEU A 111 0.47 -17.82 -3.57
N SER A 112 0.21 -18.04 -2.29
CA SER A 112 -0.21 -19.33 -1.75
C SER A 112 -1.32 -19.13 -0.72
N TYR A 113 -2.39 -19.92 -0.86
CA TYR A 113 -3.45 -19.97 0.14
C TYR A 113 -3.17 -21.08 1.13
N ARG A 114 -3.60 -20.86 2.37
CA ARG A 114 -3.80 -21.95 3.32
C ARG A 114 -4.97 -22.83 2.83
N SER A 115 -4.68 -23.88 2.07
CA SER A 115 -5.68 -24.85 1.61
C SER A 115 -6.45 -25.41 2.80
N GLY A 116 -7.75 -25.11 2.87
CA GLY A 116 -8.69 -25.73 3.79
C GLY A 116 -9.16 -27.12 3.34
N SER A 117 -8.57 -27.67 2.27
CA SER A 117 -8.95 -28.95 1.66
C SER A 117 -7.73 -29.87 1.51
N GLY A 118 -7.53 -30.72 2.52
CA GLY A 118 -7.61 -32.17 2.32
C GLY A 118 -6.42 -32.97 1.79
N ASP A 119 -5.23 -32.40 1.62
CA ASP A 119 -4.00 -33.19 1.47
C ASP A 119 -3.09 -32.87 2.68
N GLU A 120 -2.89 -33.87 3.56
CA GLU A 120 -2.27 -33.72 4.88
C GLU A 120 -0.74 -33.47 4.85
N ASP A 121 -0.12 -33.47 3.66
CA ASP A 121 1.35 -33.47 3.50
C ASP A 121 1.96 -32.17 2.94
N ASP A 122 1.17 -31.15 2.54
CA ASP A 122 1.73 -29.88 2.04
C ASP A 122 1.40 -28.71 2.99
N PRO A 123 2.41 -28.06 3.60
CA PRO A 123 2.18 -26.96 4.50
C PRO A 123 1.68 -25.76 3.70
N SER A 124 0.38 -25.50 3.84
CA SER A 124 -0.28 -24.43 3.11
C SER A 124 0.02 -23.07 3.76
N HIS A 125 1.21 -22.54 3.45
CA HIS A 125 1.66 -21.25 3.94
C HIS A 125 0.86 -20.11 3.33
N GLU A 126 0.62 -19.09 4.14
CA GLU A 126 0.05 -17.83 3.66
C GLU A 126 1.21 -16.94 3.23
N ILE A 127 1.40 -16.83 1.91
CA ILE A 127 2.37 -15.94 1.28
C ILE A 127 1.58 -14.92 0.45
N SER A 128 1.75 -13.64 0.74
CA SER A 128 1.11 -12.56 0.00
C SER A 128 2.09 -11.47 -0.39
N VAL A 129 1.82 -10.84 -1.54
CA VAL A 129 2.51 -9.66 -2.06
C VAL A 129 1.51 -8.52 -2.27
N PHE A 130 1.99 -7.31 -2.50
CA PHE A 130 1.13 -6.20 -2.93
C PHE A 130 1.18 -6.03 -4.44
N LEU A 131 0.01 -5.88 -5.05
CA LEU A 131 -0.13 -5.47 -6.45
C LEU A 131 -1.01 -4.23 -6.53
N CYS A 132 -0.71 -3.31 -7.46
CA CYS A 132 -1.64 -2.23 -7.74
C CYS A 132 -2.93 -2.78 -8.36
N ARG A 133 -4.06 -2.11 -8.16
CA ARG A 133 -5.39 -2.59 -8.63
C ARG A 133 -5.41 -3.00 -10.12
N TRP A 134 -4.60 -2.34 -10.96
CA TRP A 134 -4.46 -2.66 -12.38
C TRP A 134 -3.63 -3.93 -12.62
N CYS A 135 -2.48 -4.08 -11.95
CA CYS A 135 -1.68 -5.29 -12.08
C CYS A 135 -2.40 -6.50 -11.49
N HIS A 136 -3.07 -6.32 -10.34
CA HIS A 136 -3.87 -7.35 -9.68
C HIS A 136 -4.97 -7.88 -10.62
N ALA A 137 -5.76 -6.99 -11.22
CA ALA A 137 -6.73 -7.36 -12.24
C ALA A 137 -6.07 -8.07 -13.42
N LYS A 138 -4.92 -7.58 -13.91
CA LYS A 138 -4.22 -8.17 -15.05
C LYS A 138 -3.72 -9.59 -14.78
N VAL A 139 -3.21 -9.87 -13.58
CA VAL A 139 -2.78 -11.23 -13.19
C VAL A 139 -3.98 -12.19 -13.19
N HIS A 140 -5.13 -11.76 -12.68
CA HIS A 140 -6.34 -12.59 -12.64
C HIS A 140 -7.07 -12.71 -13.99
N ASP A 141 -7.22 -11.63 -14.74
CA ASP A 141 -8.05 -11.57 -15.94
C ASP A 141 -7.30 -11.97 -17.22
N SER A 142 -5.96 -11.82 -17.24
CA SER A 142 -5.13 -12.05 -18.42
C SER A 142 -4.00 -13.08 -18.24
N TRP A 143 -3.92 -13.74 -17.07
CA TRP A 143 -2.86 -14.70 -16.73
C TRP A 143 -1.44 -14.15 -16.88
N ALA A 144 -1.27 -12.84 -16.69
CA ALA A 144 0.07 -12.26 -16.61
C ALA A 144 0.82 -12.78 -15.38
N SER A 145 2.13 -12.94 -15.51
CA SER A 145 2.99 -13.26 -14.37
C SER A 145 3.29 -12.00 -13.54
N VAL A 146 3.50 -12.20 -12.24
CA VAL A 146 4.02 -11.18 -11.31
C VAL A 146 5.51 -10.93 -11.58
N ASP A 147 6.26 -11.95 -11.97
CA ASP A 147 7.70 -11.87 -12.29
C ASP A 147 7.99 -11.16 -13.63
N GLU A 148 6.95 -10.87 -14.42
CA GLU A 148 7.09 -10.15 -15.67
C GLU A 148 7.20 -8.64 -15.42
N ASP A 149 8.36 -8.09 -15.76
CA ASP A 149 8.64 -6.64 -15.77
C ASP A 149 7.54 -5.89 -16.54
N ALA A 150 6.87 -4.98 -15.82
CA ALA A 150 5.82 -4.16 -16.37
C ALA A 150 5.99 -2.71 -15.95
N ASN A 151 5.77 -1.79 -16.88
CA ASN A 151 5.58 -0.39 -16.53
C ASN A 151 4.19 -0.18 -15.88
N PRO A 152 4.07 0.74 -14.90
CA PRO A 152 2.78 1.09 -14.34
C PRO A 152 1.80 1.55 -15.42
N ASP A 153 0.53 1.20 -15.25
CA ASP A 153 -0.53 1.68 -16.13
C ASP A 153 -0.60 3.23 -16.07
N PRO A 154 -0.76 3.94 -17.21
CA PRO A 154 -0.90 5.39 -17.19
C PRO A 154 -2.03 5.89 -16.28
N GLU A 155 -3.13 5.14 -16.16
CA GLU A 155 -4.22 5.45 -15.23
C GLU A 155 -3.77 5.28 -13.76
N ALA A 156 -2.90 4.29 -13.50
CA ALA A 156 -2.31 4.10 -12.17
C ALA A 156 -1.43 5.26 -11.74
N ILE A 157 -0.61 5.77 -12.66
CA ILE A 157 0.22 6.95 -12.43
C ILE A 157 -0.67 8.18 -12.21
N ALA A 158 -1.67 8.39 -13.07
CA ALA A 158 -2.58 9.53 -12.95
C ALA A 158 -3.30 9.57 -11.59
N GLU A 159 -3.72 8.41 -11.09
CA GLU A 159 -4.38 8.31 -9.77
C GLU A 159 -3.43 8.58 -8.62
N ARG A 160 -2.20 8.05 -8.66
CA ARG A 160 -1.16 8.35 -7.66
C ARG A 160 -0.84 9.84 -7.61
N GLU A 161 -0.60 10.46 -8.76
CA GLU A 161 -0.31 11.90 -8.84
C GLU A 161 -1.53 12.75 -8.46
N GLY A 162 -2.74 12.28 -8.77
CA GLY A 162 -3.99 12.89 -8.33
C GLY A 162 -4.09 12.97 -6.80
N ARG A 163 -3.81 11.88 -6.10
CA ARG A 163 -3.78 11.86 -4.62
C ARG A 163 -2.72 12.80 -4.07
N ARG A 164 -1.50 12.74 -4.61
CA ARG A 164 -0.40 13.62 -4.21
C ARG A 164 -0.72 15.10 -4.41
N SER A 165 -1.47 15.43 -5.47
CA SER A 165 -1.92 16.81 -5.74
C SER A 165 -2.98 17.27 -4.75
N ARG A 166 -3.89 16.36 -4.34
CA ARG A 166 -4.89 16.65 -3.28
C ARG A 166 -4.23 16.88 -1.93
N GLU A 167 -3.31 16.00 -1.52
CA GLU A 167 -2.52 16.16 -0.29
C GLU A 167 -1.79 17.52 -0.27
N GLN A 168 -1.11 17.88 -1.37
CA GLN A 168 -0.45 19.18 -1.49
C GLN A 168 -1.42 20.37 -1.43
N SER A 169 -2.63 20.22 -1.96
CA SER A 169 -3.66 21.27 -1.90
C SER A 169 -4.19 21.47 -0.48
N GLU A 170 -4.34 20.39 0.28
CA GLU A 170 -4.74 20.44 1.70
C GLU A 170 -3.66 21.06 2.59
N LEU A 171 -2.38 20.79 2.28
CA LEU A 171 -1.23 21.42 2.94
C LEU A 171 -0.91 22.82 2.39
N GLY A 172 -1.67 23.27 1.39
CA GLY A 172 -1.49 24.55 0.71
C GLY A 172 -1.73 25.73 1.65
N PHE A 173 -0.64 26.36 2.09
CA PHE A 173 -0.72 27.60 2.85
C PHE A 173 -1.06 28.77 1.93
N GLN A 174 -2.24 29.36 2.10
CA GLN A 174 -2.55 30.66 1.51
C GLN A 174 -1.92 31.77 2.36
N SER A 175 -1.02 32.55 1.76
CA SER A 175 -0.40 33.68 2.45
C SER A 175 -1.42 34.76 2.77
N ALA A 176 -1.15 35.59 3.78
CA ALA A 176 -2.01 36.71 4.10
C ALA A 176 -2.13 37.70 2.93
N ALA A 177 -1.06 37.90 2.14
CA ALA A 177 -1.06 38.77 0.97
C ALA A 177 -2.03 38.27 -0.11
N ASP A 178 -2.06 36.96 -0.36
CA ASP A 178 -2.97 36.35 -1.35
C ASP A 178 -4.45 36.51 -0.98
N ARG A 179 -4.77 36.67 0.31
CA ARG A 179 -6.15 36.94 0.76
C ARG A 179 -6.59 38.38 0.48
N PHE A 180 -5.69 39.35 0.62
CA PHE A 180 -6.05 40.77 0.47
C PHE A 180 -6.16 41.22 -0.99
N ASP A 181 -5.48 40.55 -1.93
CA ASP A 181 -5.56 40.87 -3.36
C ASP A 181 -6.91 40.47 -4.00
N VAL A 182 -7.52 39.38 -3.50
CA VAL A 182 -8.84 38.91 -3.94
C VAL A 182 -9.98 39.84 -3.50
N ASP A 183 -9.89 40.41 -2.29
CA ASP A 183 -10.87 41.38 -1.78
C ASP A 183 -10.67 42.80 -2.35
N GLY A 184 -9.45 43.16 -2.75
CA GLY A 184 -9.13 44.48 -3.32
C GLY A 184 -9.70 44.75 -4.72
N SER A 185 -10.16 43.71 -5.43
CA SER A 185 -10.69 43.84 -6.80
C SER A 185 -12.21 44.11 -6.88
N GLN A 186 -12.94 44.14 -5.75
CA GLN A 186 -14.37 44.50 -5.71
C GLN A 186 -14.68 45.85 -5.03
N ALA A 187 -13.67 46.55 -4.50
CA ALA A 187 -13.86 47.85 -3.85
C ALA A 187 -13.17 48.96 -4.65
N GLY A 188 -13.80 49.45 -5.72
CA GLY A 188 -13.17 50.55 -6.47
C GLY A 188 -13.85 51.15 -7.70
N VAL A 189 -15.17 51.07 -7.87
CA VAL A 189 -15.92 51.96 -8.78
C VAL A 189 -17.37 52.00 -8.26
N ASP A 190 -17.83 53.03 -7.57
CA ASP A 190 -18.50 54.26 -8.05
C ASP A 190 -19.32 54.72 -6.81
N ASP A 191 -19.64 55.96 -6.46
CA ASP A 191 -19.73 57.26 -7.14
C ASP A 191 -19.79 58.31 -6.00
N GLY A 192 -18.93 59.33 -6.06
CA GLY A 192 -18.83 60.39 -5.06
C GLY A 192 -19.45 61.68 -5.58
N GLY A 193 -20.70 61.93 -5.16
CA GLY A 193 -21.57 63.02 -5.60
C GLY A 193 -20.96 64.43 -5.71
N GLU A 194 -21.27 65.08 -6.83
CA GLU A 194 -21.28 66.52 -7.01
C GLU A 194 -22.56 67.13 -6.40
N GLY A 195 -22.40 68.08 -5.48
CA GLY A 195 -23.52 68.85 -4.92
C GLY A 195 -23.11 70.27 -4.55
N ALA A 196 -23.63 71.24 -5.30
CA ALA A 196 -23.99 72.60 -4.88
C ALA A 196 -24.77 73.26 -6.04
N SER A 197 -26.11 73.42 -6.02
CA SER A 197 -26.89 74.51 -5.38
C SER A 197 -26.47 75.90 -5.90
N ASP A 198 -27.29 76.85 -6.33
CA ASP A 198 -28.74 77.08 -6.30
C ASP A 198 -29.01 78.35 -7.16
N ASP A 199 -30.30 78.63 -7.40
CA ASP A 199 -30.92 79.95 -7.68
C ASP A 199 -30.82 80.64 -9.05
N GLY A 200 -32.00 81.03 -9.57
CA GLY A 200 -32.16 82.27 -10.32
C GLY A 200 -33.18 82.26 -11.47
N ALA A 201 -34.39 82.75 -11.20
CA ALA A 201 -35.51 82.97 -12.12
C ALA A 201 -35.22 83.91 -13.32
N ASP A 202 -35.94 83.70 -14.45
CA ASP A 202 -36.86 84.65 -15.14
C ASP A 202 -37.20 84.08 -16.55
N GLN A 203 -38.42 83.62 -16.82
CA GLN A 203 -39.52 84.36 -17.47
C GLN A 203 -39.17 85.12 -18.77
N PHE A 204 -39.88 84.72 -19.85
CA PHE A 204 -40.40 85.54 -20.96
C PHE A 204 -39.44 86.41 -21.82
N GLU A 205 -39.32 86.07 -23.12
CA GLU A 205 -39.97 86.79 -24.25
C GLU A 205 -39.36 86.40 -25.62
N ARG A 206 -40.27 86.18 -26.58
CA ARG A 206 -40.17 86.24 -28.06
C ARG A 206 -39.68 85.03 -28.86
#